data_AF-A0A924MCC6-F1
#
_entry.id   AF-A0A924MCC6-F1
#
_cell.length_a   1.000
_cell.length_b   1.000
_cell.length_c   1.000
_cell.angle_alpha   90.00
_cell.angle_beta   90.00
_cell.angle_gamma   90.00
#
_symmetry.space_group_name_H-M   'P 1'
#
loop_
_entity.id
_entity.type
_entity.pdbx_description
1 polymer ?
#
loop_
_entity_poly.entity_id
_entity_poly.type
_entity_poly.pdbx_seq_one_letter_code
_entity_poly.pdbx_strand_id
1 'polypeptide(L)'
;MNIFRLLLLPISIFYGIIIFFRNKFYDWDIFKSTSFNIPIISVGNLEVGGSGKTPMVEYLISQLKNDFKLSTLSRGYGRRTKGFRYVKPDDDAIDT
;
A
#
# COMPACT_ATOMS: atom_id res chain seq x y z
N MET A 1 11.91 -9.02 -28.18
CA MET A 1 10.71 -8.62 -27.42
C MET A 1 9.90 -9.89 -27.19
N ASN A 2 9.73 -10.34 -25.94
CA ASN A 2 9.11 -11.64 -25.66
C ASN A 2 7.65 -11.69 -26.14
N ILE A 3 7.26 -12.77 -26.83
CA ILE A 3 5.91 -12.94 -27.41
C ILE A 3 4.80 -12.79 -26.35
N PHE A 4 5.07 -13.24 -25.12
CA PHE A 4 4.19 -13.09 -23.96
C PHE A 4 3.91 -11.63 -23.61
N ARG A 5 4.90 -10.74 -23.72
CA ARG A 5 4.71 -9.31 -23.41
C ARG A 5 3.81 -8.64 -24.43
N LEU A 6 3.87 -9.08 -25.70
CA LEU A 6 3.00 -8.58 -26.77
C LEU A 6 1.55 -9.06 -26.56
N LEU A 7 1.35 -10.31 -26.14
CA LEU A 7 0.03 -10.86 -25.84
C LEU A 7 -0.63 -10.19 -24.62
N LEU A 8 0.15 -9.81 -23.61
CA LEU A 8 -0.35 -9.13 -22.40
C LEU A 8 -0.58 -7.63 -22.62
N LEU A 9 -0.07 -7.04 -23.70
CA LEU A 9 -0.20 -5.61 -23.99
C LEU A 9 -1.66 -5.12 -24.08
N PRO A 10 -2.58 -5.76 -24.84
CA PRO A 10 -3.98 -5.33 -24.85
C PRO A 10 -4.64 -5.40 -23.46
N ILE A 11 -4.28 -6.39 -22.65
CA ILE A 11 -4.77 -6.53 -21.27
C ILE A 11 -4.23 -5.39 -20.40
N SER A 12 -2.97 -5.02 -20.57
CA SER A 12 -2.35 -3.90 -19.86
C SER A 12 -3.01 -2.55 -20.21
N ILE A 13 -3.38 -2.33 -21.47
CA ILE A 13 -4.10 -1.11 -21.87
C ILE A 13 -5.45 -1.04 -21.17
N PHE A 14 -6.21 -2.14 -21.17
CA PHE A 14 -7.51 -2.19 -20.52
C PHE A 14 -7.41 -1.97 -19.00
N TYR A 15 -6.44 -2.61 -18.35
CA TYR A 15 -6.13 -2.37 -16.94
C TYR A 15 -5.78 -0.88 -16.69
N GLY A 16 -4.97 -0.28 -17.56
CA GLY A 16 -4.61 1.13 -17.49
C GLY A 16 -5.82 2.07 -17.58
N ILE A 17 -6.76 1.79 -18.48
CA ILE A 17 -8.02 2.55 -18.63
C ILE A 17 -8.85 2.48 -17.34
N ILE A 18 -9.00 1.29 -16.75
CA ILE A 18 -9.73 1.12 -15.48
C ILE A 18 -9.09 1.93 -14.35
N ILE A 19 -7.77 1.85 -14.20
CA ILE A 19 -7.04 2.59 -13.17
C ILE A 19 -7.14 4.10 -13.41
N PHE A 20 -7.07 4.55 -14.65
CA PHE A 20 -7.24 5.95 -15.02
C PHE A 20 -8.59 6.49 -14.54
N PHE A 21 -9.69 5.81 -14.88
CA PHE A 21 -11.02 6.23 -14.44
C PHE A 21 -11.18 6.16 -12.92
N ARG A 22 -10.67 5.11 -12.26
CA ARG A 22 -10.67 5.02 -10.80
C ARG A 22 -9.97 6.23 -10.16
N ASN A 23 -8.80 6.61 -10.66
CA ASN A 23 -8.07 7.76 -10.12
C ASN A 23 -8.83 9.06 -10.39
N LYS A 24 -9.41 9.24 -11.58
CA LYS A 24 -10.25 10.40 -11.89
C LYS A 24 -11.45 10.54 -10.97
N PHE A 25 -12.07 9.44 -10.55
CA PHE A 25 -13.16 9.49 -9.58
C PHE A 25 -12.72 9.89 -8.17
N TYR A 26 -11.46 9.65 -7.79
CA TYR A 26 -10.90 10.25 -6.57
C TYR A 26 -10.54 11.72 -6.78
N ASP A 27 -9.92 12.09 -7.91
CA ASP A 27 -9.56 13.48 -8.24
C ASP A 27 -10.80 14.40 -8.31
N TRP A 28 -11.94 13.87 -8.74
CA TRP A 28 -13.22 14.58 -8.83
C TRP A 28 -14.06 14.49 -7.54
N ASP A 29 -13.51 13.97 -6.44
CA ASP A 29 -14.20 13.78 -5.16
C ASP A 29 -15.50 12.95 -5.25
N ILE A 30 -15.66 12.15 -6.31
CA ILE A 30 -16.80 11.25 -6.48
C ILE A 30 -16.70 10.09 -5.48
N PHE A 31 -15.49 9.58 -5.26
CA PHE A 31 -15.23 8.59 -4.23
C PHE A 31 -14.91 9.25 -2.89
N LYS A 32 -15.49 8.71 -1.82
CA LYS A 32 -15.27 9.22 -0.46
C LYS A 32 -13.83 8.98 -0.04
N SER A 33 -13.16 10.08 0.32
CA SER A 33 -11.87 10.08 1.01
C SER A 33 -12.08 10.32 2.50
N THR A 34 -11.31 9.63 3.35
CA THR A 34 -11.36 9.82 4.81
C THR A 34 -10.11 10.55 5.25
N SER A 35 -10.30 11.66 5.97
CA SER A 35 -9.23 12.46 6.55
C SER A 35 -9.21 12.29 8.05
N PHE A 36 -8.03 12.39 8.64
CA PHE A 36 -7.82 12.30 10.08
C PHE A 36 -7.08 13.54 10.58
N ASN A 37 -7.30 13.93 11.83
CA ASN A 37 -6.65 15.11 12.45
C ASN A 37 -5.22 14.82 12.95
N ILE A 38 -4.58 13.77 12.43
CA ILE A 38 -3.20 13.39 12.76
C ILE A 38 -2.34 13.41 11.49
N PRO A 39 -1.04 13.72 11.59
CA PRO A 39 -0.14 13.63 10.44
C PRO A 39 -0.01 12.17 10.00
N ILE A 40 -0.17 11.92 8.70
CA ILE A 40 -0.08 10.59 8.09
C ILE A 40 0.97 10.61 6.99
N ILE A 41 1.90 9.66 7.05
CA ILE A 41 2.89 9.41 5.99
C ILE A 41 2.51 8.10 5.30
N SER A 42 2.19 8.16 4.01
CA SER A 42 1.90 6.98 3.20
C SER A 42 3.13 6.60 2.37
N VAL A 43 3.63 5.37 2.55
CA VAL A 43 4.77 4.83 1.80
C VAL A 43 4.28 3.80 0.79
N GLY A 44 4.41 4.11 -0.51
CA GLY A 44 3.93 3.28 -1.61
C GLY A 44 4.96 3.14 -2.73
N ASN A 45 4.62 2.32 -3.74
CA ASN A 45 5.37 2.23 -5.00
C ASN A 45 4.40 2.04 -6.18
N LEU A 46 4.84 2.39 -7.39
CA LEU A 46 4.10 2.20 -8.63
C LEU A 46 4.28 0.80 -9.23
N GLU A 47 5.36 0.11 -8.89
CA GLU A 47 5.68 -1.22 -9.40
C GLU A 47 5.34 -2.32 -8.38
N VAL A 48 4.95 -3.48 -8.90
CA VAL A 48 4.71 -4.71 -8.12
C VAL A 48 6.04 -5.42 -7.86
N GLY A 49 6.27 -5.85 -6.61
CA GLY A 49 7.49 -6.56 -6.21
C GLY A 49 8.18 -5.98 -4.97
N GLY A 50 9.44 -6.39 -4.77
CA GLY A 50 10.31 -5.96 -3.66
C GLY A 50 10.84 -4.53 -3.84
N SER A 51 9.96 -3.55 -3.69
CA SER A 51 10.26 -2.14 -4.01
C SER A 51 10.84 -1.33 -2.84
N GLY A 52 11.56 -1.98 -1.91
CA GLY A 52 12.21 -1.27 -0.79
C GLY A 52 11.27 -0.57 0.21
N LYS A 53 9.95 -0.79 0.14
CA LYS A 53 8.96 -0.14 1.02
C LYS A 53 9.24 -0.44 2.50
N THR A 54 9.57 -1.69 2.84
CA THR A 54 9.85 -2.10 4.22
C THR A 54 11.10 -1.41 4.78
N PRO A 55 12.28 -1.46 4.12
CA PRO A 55 13.44 -0.67 4.54
C PRO A 55 13.16 0.84 4.66
N MET A 56 12.37 1.41 3.74
CA MET A 56 12.00 2.83 3.80
C MET A 56 11.15 3.16 5.02
N VAL A 57 10.20 2.30 5.37
CA VAL A 57 9.37 2.47 6.57
C VAL A 57 10.22 2.34 7.84
N GLU A 58 11.11 1.36 7.92
CA GLU A 58 12.04 1.20 9.04
C GLU A 58 12.95 2.43 9.22
N TYR A 59 13.45 2.97 8.10
CA TYR A 59 14.22 4.20 8.09
C TYR A 59 13.42 5.37 8.66
N LEU A 60 12.20 5.61 8.17
CA LEU A 60 11.33 6.68 8.68
C LEU A 60 11.04 6.54 10.18
N ILE A 61 10.75 5.32 10.65
CA ILE A 61 10.54 5.06 12.07
C ILE A 61 11.81 5.39 12.87
N SER A 62 12.98 4.98 12.39
CA SER A 62 14.25 5.24 13.07
C SER A 62 14.52 6.74 13.29
N GLN A 63 14.12 7.57 12.32
CA GLN A 63 14.31 9.01 12.37
C GLN A 63 13.27 9.71 13.25
N LEU A 64 12.02 9.26 13.22
CA LEU A 64 10.91 9.98 13.84
C LEU A 64 10.52 9.46 15.24
N LYS A 65 11.00 8.28 15.65
CA LYS A 65 10.57 7.62 16.90
C LYS A 65 10.90 8.40 18.18
N ASN A 66 11.91 9.28 18.13
CA ASN A 66 12.34 10.05 19.31
C ASN A 66 11.49 11.31 19.50
N ASP A 67 10.96 11.86 18.41
CA ASP A 67 10.23 13.13 18.43
C ASP A 67 8.70 12.91 18.44
N PHE A 68 8.21 11.77 17.95
CA PHE A 68 6.78 11.49 17.79
C PHE A 68 6.39 10.12 18.34
N LYS A 69 5.16 10.04 18.86
CA LYS A 69 4.51 8.75 19.15
C LYS A 69 4.02 8.13 17.85
N LEU A 70 4.79 7.19 17.31
CA LEU A 70 4.51 6.57 16.02
C LEU A 70 3.58 5.36 16.14
N SER A 71 2.86 5.08 15.05
CA SER A 71 2.14 3.83 14.83
C SER A 71 2.20 3.51 13.34
N THR A 72 2.47 2.25 13.02
CA THR A 72 2.54 1.78 11.65
C THR A 72 1.28 0.99 11.30
N LEU A 73 0.79 1.18 10.09
CA LEU A 73 -0.33 0.41 9.55
C LEU A 73 0.15 -0.32 8.30
N SER A 74 0.01 -1.64 8.29
CA SER A 74 0.29 -2.47 7.13
C SER A 74 -1.00 -3.12 6.63
N ARG A 75 -1.00 -3.57 5.37
CA ARG A 75 -2.13 -4.29 4.79
C ARG A 75 -2.30 -5.71 5.36
N GLY A 76 -1.23 -6.30 5.92
CA GLY A 76 -1.21 -7.71 6.33
C GLY A 76 -1.49 -8.66 5.16
N TYR A 77 -0.88 -8.43 4.00
CA TYR A 77 -1.11 -9.28 2.81
C TYR A 77 -0.59 -10.70 3.06
N GLY A 78 -1.43 -11.71 2.84
CA GLY A 78 -1.09 -13.13 3.00
C GLY A 78 -1.49 -13.76 4.33
N ARG A 79 -2.04 -13.00 5.29
CA ARG A 79 -2.56 -13.56 6.54
C ARG A 79 -3.86 -14.34 6.36
N ARG A 80 -4.14 -15.28 7.26
CA ARG A 80 -5.38 -16.07 7.27
C ARG A 80 -6.57 -15.32 7.86
N THR A 81 -6.30 -14.35 8.73
CA THR A 81 -7.32 -13.60 9.48
C THR A 81 -7.93 -12.48 8.63
N LYS A 82 -9.07 -11.93 9.07
CA LYS A 82 -9.78 -10.84 8.39
C LYS A 82 -10.10 -9.71 9.36
N GLY A 83 -10.32 -8.52 8.84
CA GLY A 83 -10.64 -7.33 9.64
C GLY A 83 -9.42 -6.67 10.28
N PHE A 84 -9.66 -5.62 11.07
CA PHE A 84 -8.59 -4.93 11.79
C PHE A 84 -7.96 -5.85 12.85
N ARG A 85 -6.63 -5.80 12.96
CA ARG A 85 -5.92 -6.47 14.04
C ARG A 85 -4.77 -5.60 14.53
N TYR A 86 -4.65 -5.54 15.85
CA TYR A 86 -3.48 -4.97 16.51
C TYR A 86 -2.40 -6.06 16.63
N VAL A 87 -1.21 -5.78 16.11
CA VAL A 87 -0.09 -6.74 16.07
C VAL A 87 0.85 -6.48 17.24
N LYS A 88 1.21 -7.55 17.95
CA LYS A 88 2.23 -7.56 19.01
C LYS A 88 3.51 -8.22 18.52
N PRO A 89 4.67 -7.95 19.17
CA PRO A 89 5.96 -8.53 18.77
C PRO A 89 5.99 -10.06 18.74
N ASP A 90 5.19 -10.72 19.59
CA ASP A 90 5.15 -12.17 19.72
C ASP A 90 4.11 -12.84 18.81
N ASP A 91 3.37 -12.06 18.01
CA ASP A 91 2.35 -12.63 17.13
C ASP A 91 2.98 -13.21 15.85
N ASP A 92 2.56 -14.42 15.46
CA ASP A 92 2.98 -15.05 14.21
C ASP A 92 2.40 -14.34 12.97
N ALA A 93 3.23 -14.12 11.94
CA ALA A 93 2.86 -13.38 10.73
C ALA A 93 1.65 -13.94 9.96
N ILE A 94 1.36 -15.23 10.12
CA ILE A 94 0.22 -15.89 9.46
C ILE A 94 -1.06 -15.70 10.27
N ASP A 95 -0.91 -15.66 11.58
CA ASP A 95 -1.99 -15.64 12.54
C ASP A 95 -2.32 -14.23 13.01
N THR A 96 -1.49 -13.22 12.68
CA THR A 96 -1.82 -11.78 12.69
C THR A 96 -2.70 -11.39 11.53
#